data_AF-A0A7W0KUI8-F1
#
_entry.id   AF-A0A7W0KUI8-F1
#
_cell.length_a   1.000
_cell.length_b   1.000
_cell.length_c   1.000
_cell.angle_alpha   90.00
_cell.angle_beta   90.00
_cell.angle_gamma   90.00
#
_symmetry.space_group_name_H-M   'P 1'
#
loop_
_entity.id
_entity.type
_entity.pdbx_description
1 polymer ?
#
loop_
_entity_poly.entity_id
_entity_poly.type
_entity_poly.pdbx_seq_one_letter_code
_entity_poly.pdbx_strand_id
1 'polypeptide(L)'
;MPTDEGFWIRADDGGRLWVQLVGSSDESPVKVEPQSIVTFTGRLVAHAPRFAGDVGVESGPDASELTAQGHHIEVATNAIRTG
;
A
#
# COMPACT_ATOMS: atom_id res chain seq x y z
N MET A 1 8.58 12.54 7.57
CA MET A 1 7.30 12.56 6.85
C MET A 1 6.94 11.11 6.61
N PRO A 2 5.70 10.64 6.84
CA PRO A 2 5.29 9.36 6.28
C PRO A 2 5.55 9.44 4.77
N THR A 3 6.21 8.43 4.21
CA THR A 3 6.41 8.35 2.77
C THR A 3 5.03 8.19 2.15
N ASP A 4 4.63 9.10 1.27
CA ASP A 4 3.37 9.03 0.50
C ASP A 4 3.37 7.85 -0.51
N GLU A 5 4.33 6.94 -0.41
CA GLU A 5 4.52 5.82 -1.30
C GLU A 5 3.69 4.62 -0.85
N GLY A 6 2.85 4.14 -1.77
CA GLY A 6 2.09 2.91 -1.60
C GLY A 6 1.72 2.31 -2.95
N PHE A 7 1.23 1.08 -2.93
CA PHE A 7 0.83 0.37 -4.15
C PHE A 7 -0.28 -0.63 -3.85
N TRP A 8 -1.04 -0.96 -4.89
CA TRP A 8 -2.02 -2.03 -4.85
C TRP A 8 -1.34 -3.39 -5.00
N ILE A 9 -1.71 -4.33 -4.16
CA ILE A 9 -1.47 -5.76 -4.40
C ILE A 9 -2.76 -6.44 -4.82
N ARG A 10 -2.62 -7.56 -5.53
CA ARG A 10 -3.69 -8.52 -5.75
C ARG A 10 -3.32 -9.82 -5.06
N ALA A 11 -4.18 -10.28 -4.16
CA ALA A 11 -4.06 -11.59 -3.54
C ALA A 11 -4.53 -12.69 -4.52
N ASP A 12 -4.17 -13.94 -4.22
CA ASP A 12 -4.48 -15.10 -5.09
C ASP A 12 -5.99 -15.32 -5.25
N ASP A 13 -6.80 -14.86 -4.29
CA ASP A 13 -8.27 -14.87 -4.36
C ASP A 13 -8.86 -13.77 -5.27
N GLY A 14 -8.01 -12.94 -5.87
CA GLY A 14 -8.39 -11.82 -6.73
C GLY A 14 -8.70 -10.53 -5.98
N GLY A 15 -8.74 -10.56 -4.64
CA GLY A 15 -8.90 -9.39 -3.80
C GLY A 15 -7.73 -8.43 -3.94
N ARG A 16 -7.98 -7.12 -3.85
CA ARG A 16 -6.94 -6.11 -3.84
C ARG A 16 -6.84 -5.44 -2.49
N LEU A 17 -5.64 -5.08 -2.09
CA LEU A 17 -5.36 -4.35 -0.85
C LEU A 17 -4.33 -3.27 -1.11
N TRP A 18 -4.53 -2.11 -0.50
CA TRP A 18 -3.53 -1.04 -0.51
C TRP A 18 -2.43 -1.34 0.51
N VAL A 19 -1.18 -1.26 0.05
CA VAL A 19 0.01 -1.35 0.89
C VAL A 19 0.61 0.06 1.00
N GLN A 20 0.64 0.57 2.22
CA GLN A 20 1.30 1.82 2.58
C GLN A 20 2.71 1.54 3.08
N LEU A 21 3.71 2.18 2.49
CA LEU A 21 5.08 2.10 2.99
C LEU A 21 5.26 3.08 4.15
N VAL A 22 5.85 2.59 5.22
CA VAL A 22 6.15 3.36 6.44
C VAL A 22 7.62 3.19 6.83
N GLY A 23 8.21 4.23 7.41
CA GLY A 23 9.61 4.20 7.89
C GLY A 23 10.51 5.23 7.21
N SER A 24 11.76 5.33 7.69
CA SER A 24 12.73 6.32 7.23
C SER A 24 13.30 5.93 5.87
N SER A 25 13.23 6.87 4.92
CA SER A 25 13.70 6.81 3.53
C SER A 25 15.24 6.71 3.36
N ASP A 26 15.97 6.31 4.41
CA ASP A 26 17.44 6.21 4.40
C ASP A 26 17.93 4.99 3.60
N GLU A 27 17.09 3.96 3.44
CA GLU A 27 17.31 2.87 2.49
C GLU A 27 16.58 3.19 1.18
N SER A 28 17.26 3.03 0.04
CA SER A 28 16.69 3.27 -1.29
C SER A 28 15.32 2.59 -1.40
N PRO A 29 14.28 3.30 -1.89
CA PRO A 29 12.94 2.73 -1.98
C PRO A 29 13.02 1.45 -2.81
N VAL A 30 12.48 0.36 -2.26
CA VAL A 30 12.31 -0.88 -3.00
C VAL A 30 11.48 -0.52 -4.24
N LYS A 31 12.07 -0.65 -5.43
CA LYS A 31 11.36 -0.41 -6.68
C LYS A 31 10.41 -1.57 -6.92
N VAL A 32 9.14 -1.37 -6.56
CA VAL A 32 8.06 -2.29 -6.90
C VAL A 32 7.53 -1.88 -8.27
N GLU A 33 7.79 -2.71 -9.28
CA GLU A 33 7.24 -2.52 -10.62
C GLU A 33 5.88 -3.21 -10.74
N PRO A 34 4.98 -2.73 -11.63
CA PRO A 34 3.76 -3.47 -11.94
C PRO A 34 4.06 -4.93 -12.27
N GLN A 35 3.23 -5.85 -11.78
CA GLN A 35 3.38 -7.30 -11.93
C GLN A 35 4.53 -7.95 -11.15
N SER A 36 5.28 -7.19 -10.35
CA SER A 36 6.26 -7.76 -9.42
C SER A 36 5.59 -8.66 -8.39
N ILE A 37 6.20 -9.80 -8.10
CA ILE A 37 5.81 -10.62 -6.95
C ILE A 37 6.53 -10.05 -5.72
N VAL A 38 5.76 -9.64 -4.72
CA VAL A 38 6.29 -9.11 -3.47
C VAL A 38 5.94 -10.02 -2.31
N THR A 39 6.86 -10.16 -1.37
CA THR A 39 6.65 -10.80 -0.08
C THR A 39 6.97 -9.81 1.03
N PHE A 40 6.07 -9.66 1.98
CA PHE A 40 6.24 -8.77 3.12
C PHE A 40 5.46 -9.27 4.33
N THR A 41 5.77 -8.70 5.49
CA THR A 41 4.94 -8.78 6.70
C THR A 41 4.58 -7.36 7.10
N GLY A 42 3.29 -7.12 7.31
CA GLY A 42 2.77 -5.79 7.63
C GLY A 42 1.66 -5.83 8.67
N ARG A 43 1.18 -4.66 9.05
CA ARG A 43 0.07 -4.48 9.99
C ARG A 43 -1.18 -4.06 9.23
N LEU A 44 -2.29 -4.73 9.47
CA LEU A 44 -3.59 -4.26 9.02
C LEU A 44 -4.05 -3.08 9.88
N VAL A 45 -4.34 -1.95 9.26
CA VAL A 45 -4.67 -0.69 9.93
C VAL A 45 -5.99 -0.19 9.39
N ALA A 46 -6.91 0.15 10.29
CA ALA A 46 -8.16 0.83 9.91
C ALA A 46 -7.86 2.28 9.50
N HIS A 47 -8.49 2.75 8.45
CA HIS A 47 -8.35 4.12 7.99
C HIS A 47 -9.70 4.82 7.82
N ALA A 48 -9.65 6.16 7.85
CA ALA A 48 -10.83 6.98 7.62
C ALA A 48 -11.19 7.05 6.11
N PRO A 49 -12.43 7.43 5.75
CA PRO A 49 -12.84 7.56 4.36
C PRO A 49 -11.99 8.54 3.52
N ARG A 50 -11.33 9.51 4.17
CA ARG A 50 -10.43 10.48 3.51
C ARG A 50 -9.07 9.90 3.09
N PHE A 51 -8.72 8.71 3.57
CA PHE A 51 -7.38 8.13 3.43
C PHE A 51 -6.94 8.01 1.98
N ALA A 52 -7.83 7.63 1.06
CA ALA A 52 -7.48 7.49 -0.36
C ALA A 52 -6.86 8.77 -0.94
N GLY A 53 -7.41 9.94 -0.59
CA GLY A 53 -6.85 11.24 -0.99
C GLY A 53 -5.56 11.58 -0.26
N ASP A 54 -5.41 11.16 1.00
CA ASP A 54 -4.18 11.37 1.78
C ASP A 54 -2.97 10.61 1.19
N VAL A 55 -3.21 9.49 0.50
CA VAL A 55 -2.17 8.64 -0.12
C VAL A 55 -2.08 8.78 -1.64
N GLY A 56 -2.70 9.82 -2.21
CA GLY A 56 -2.62 10.10 -3.65
C GLY A 56 -3.38 9.12 -4.55
N VAL A 57 -4.25 8.25 -3.99
CA VAL A 57 -5.21 7.47 -4.77
C VAL A 57 -6.37 8.40 -5.12
N GLU A 58 -6.17 9.17 -6.17
CA GLU A 58 -7.15 10.15 -6.63
C GLU A 58 -8.39 9.47 -7.20
N SER A 59 -9.51 10.20 -7.12
CA SER A 59 -10.88 9.84 -7.52
C SER A 59 -11.01 8.76 -8.60
N GLY A 60 -11.97 7.85 -8.40
CA GLY A 60 -12.29 6.81 -9.37
C GLY A 60 -12.66 5.49 -8.69
N PRO A 61 -12.67 4.39 -9.44
CA PRO A 61 -12.94 3.06 -8.90
C PRO A 61 -11.98 2.68 -7.76
N ASP A 62 -10.68 2.98 -7.91
CA ASP A 62 -9.68 2.62 -6.91
C ASP A 62 -9.82 3.42 -5.60
N ALA A 63 -10.10 4.72 -5.68
CA ALA A 63 -10.37 5.54 -4.48
C ALA A 63 -11.66 5.10 -3.77
N SER A 64 -12.69 4.72 -4.54
CA SER A 64 -13.95 4.21 -4.01
C SER A 64 -13.77 2.85 -3.33
N GLU A 65 -12.97 1.98 -3.93
CA GLU A 65 -12.64 0.67 -3.37
C GLU A 65 -11.84 0.81 -2.07
N LEU A 66 -10.78 1.62 -2.06
CA LEU A 66 -9.99 1.87 -0.85
C LEU A 66 -10.87 2.43 0.28
N THR A 67 -11.71 3.43 -0.04
CA THR A 67 -12.67 4.01 0.91
C THR A 67 -13.64 2.96 1.46
N ALA A 68 -14.15 2.08 0.61
CA ALA A 68 -15.09 1.03 1.01
C ALA A 68 -14.44 -0.07 1.86
N GLN A 69 -13.16 -0.38 1.63
CA GLN A 69 -12.42 -1.35 2.43
C GLN A 69 -12.22 -0.85 3.87
N GLY A 70 -11.86 0.44 4.03
CA GLY A 70 -11.66 1.04 5.35
C GLY A 70 -10.46 0.48 6.13
N HIS A 71 -9.58 -0.26 5.45
CA HIS A 71 -8.32 -0.74 5.99
C HIS A 71 -7.24 -0.84 4.90
N HIS A 72 -5.99 -0.65 5.32
CA HIS A 72 -4.79 -0.80 4.49
C HIS A 72 -3.73 -1.58 5.27
N ILE A 73 -2.69 -2.04 4.57
CA ILE A 73 -1.54 -2.69 5.22
C ILE A 73 -0.39 -1.70 5.31
N GLU A 74 0.10 -1.43 6.52
CA GLU A 74 1.35 -0.71 6.71
C GLU A 74 2.52 -1.68 6.69
N VAL A 75 3.51 -1.41 5.85
CA VAL A 75 4.70 -2.24 5.66
C VAL A 75 5.95 -1.37 5.81
N ALA A 76 6.91 -1.83 6.60
CA ALA A 76 8.20 -1.17 6.68
C ALA A 76 8.93 -1.31 5.33
N THR A 77 9.51 -0.23 4.79
CA THR A 77 10.17 -0.27 3.47
C THR A 77 11.24 -1.37 3.37
N ASN A 78 11.98 -1.61 4.44
CA ASN A 78 13.02 -2.65 4.54
C ASN A 78 12.48 -4.08 4.71
N ALA A 79 11.16 -4.25 4.87
CA ALA A 79 10.50 -5.54 5.00
C ALA A 79 9.95 -6.08 3.67
N ILE A 80 10.00 -5.29 2.58
CA ILE A 80 9.59 -5.75 1.24
C ILE A 80 10.71 -6.59 0.62
N ARG A 81 10.34 -7.75 0.10
CA ARG A 81 11.18 -8.59 -0.76
C ARG A 81 10.50 -8.73 -2.11
N THR A 82 11.25 -8.52 -3.19
CA THR A 82 10.81 -8.77 -4.57
C THR A 82 11.35 -10.11 -5.03
N GLY A 83 10.50 -10.94 -5.63
CA GLY A 83 10.85 -12.24 -6.22
C GLY A 83 11.14 -12.16 -7.71
#